data_AF-A0A1Z8Z277-F1
#
_entry.id   AF-A0A1Z8Z277-F1
#
_cell.length_a   1.000
_cell.length_b   1.000
_cell.length_c   1.000
_cell.angle_alpha   90.00
_cell.angle_beta   90.00
_cell.angle_gamma   90.00
#
_symmetry.space_group_name_H-M   'P 1'
#
loop_
_entity.id
_entity.type
_entity.pdbx_description
1 polymer ?
#
loop_
_entity_poly.entity_id
_entity_poly.type
_entity_poly.pdbx_seq_one_letter_code
_entity_poly.pdbx_strand_id
1 'polypeptide(L)'
;MSPQLVLTIIGAINILMGIAIYAGAETIVTGGAFSGYLINDASTKVGTYMHEAVASFMIAFGCVAILSRDMEDTSAKKLLFAIGVAYIINLASVLLHIMNPEVHPPIPAVIITLGLTALAFYTSKAS
;
A
#
# COMPACT_ATOMS: atom_id res chain seq x y z
N MET A 1 10.58 19.31 -1.36
CA MET A 1 11.04 18.37 -0.32
C MET A 1 12.21 17.57 -0.87
N SER A 2 13.17 17.15 -0.05
CA SER A 2 14.25 16.28 -0.53
C SER A 2 13.68 14.91 -0.92
N PRO A 3 14.09 14.32 -2.06
CA PRO A 3 13.67 12.98 -2.48
C PRO A 3 13.88 11.91 -1.39
N GLN A 4 14.97 12.03 -0.62
CA GLN A 4 15.37 11.13 0.45
C GLN A 4 14.38 11.15 1.62
N LEU A 5 13.89 12.35 1.98
CA LEU A 5 12.86 12.48 3.00
C LEU A 5 11.55 11.83 2.55
N VAL A 6 11.18 12.00 1.27
CA VAL A 6 9.97 11.38 0.71
C VAL A 6 10.09 9.86 0.68
N LEU A 7 11.24 9.31 0.27
CA LEU A 7 11.51 7.87 0.34
C LEU A 7 11.41 7.34 1.77
N THR A 8 11.89 8.11 2.75
CA THR A 8 11.77 7.75 4.17
C THR A 8 10.31 7.73 4.64
N ILE A 9 9.52 8.76 4.27
CA ILE A 9 8.10 8.85 4.62
C ILE A 9 7.32 7.69 3.98
N ILE A 10 7.49 7.49 2.67
CA ILE A 10 6.87 6.38 1.94
C ILE A 10 7.23 5.06 2.61
N GLY A 11 8.52 4.81 2.84
CA GLY A 11 8.96 3.55 3.41
C GLY A 11 8.43 3.32 4.82
N ALA A 12 8.47 4.32 5.69
CA ALA A 12 7.94 4.24 7.05
C ALA A 12 6.44 3.96 7.06
N ILE A 13 5.66 4.65 6.22
CA ILE A 13 4.21 4.45 6.13
C ILE A 13 3.88 3.05 5.61
N ASN A 14 4.58 2.55 4.60
CA ASN A 14 4.34 1.19 4.06
C ASN A 14 4.66 0.11 5.09
N ILE A 15 5.73 0.27 5.87
CA ILE A 15 6.06 -0.63 6.97
C ILE A 15 4.95 -0.60 8.03
N LEU A 16 4.57 0.59 8.51
CA LEU A 16 3.54 0.73 9.54
C LEU A 16 2.19 0.17 9.09
N MET A 17 1.76 0.52 7.87
CA MET A 17 0.54 -0.04 7.30
C MET A 17 0.65 -1.56 7.13
N GLY A 18 1.80 -2.09 6.72
CA GLY A 18 2.00 -3.52 6.54
C GLY A 18 1.92 -4.26 7.86
N ILE A 19 2.55 -3.74 8.92
CA ILE A 19 2.43 -4.29 10.27
C ILE A 19 0.96 -4.26 10.74
N ALA A 20 0.25 -3.15 10.51
CA ALA A 20 -1.16 -3.03 10.89
C ALA A 20 -2.05 -4.04 10.14
N ILE A 21 -1.83 -4.23 8.84
CA ILE A 21 -2.56 -5.23 8.05
C ILE A 21 -2.23 -6.64 8.53
N TYR A 22 -0.96 -6.94 8.82
CA TYR A 22 -0.56 -8.26 9.30
C TYR A 22 -1.23 -8.59 10.63
N ALA A 23 -1.17 -7.67 11.60
CA ALA A 23 -1.78 -7.86 12.91
C ALA A 23 -3.32 -7.88 12.87
N GLY A 24 -3.93 -7.18 11.92
CA GLY A 24 -5.38 -7.07 11.74
C GLY A 24 -5.94 -7.94 10.62
N ALA A 25 -5.18 -8.90 10.07
CA ALA A 25 -5.52 -9.59 8.83
C ALA A 25 -6.88 -10.29 8.89
N GLU A 26 -7.16 -11.01 9.98
CA GLU A 26 -8.45 -11.65 10.20
C GLU A 26 -9.58 -10.63 10.34
N THR A 27 -9.34 -9.54 11.08
CA THR A 27 -10.31 -8.46 11.28
C THR A 27 -10.65 -7.74 9.98
N ILE A 28 -9.74 -7.69 9.00
CA ILE A 28 -10.06 -7.15 7.68
C ILE A 28 -11.11 -8.04 6.99
N VAL A 29 -10.96 -9.36 7.07
CA VAL A 29 -11.89 -10.30 6.43
C VAL A 29 -13.26 -10.30 7.13
N THR A 30 -13.27 -10.31 8.46
CA THR A 30 -14.51 -10.39 9.25
C THR A 30 -15.16 -9.04 9.53
N GLY A 31 -14.40 -7.95 9.41
CA GLY A 31 -14.79 -6.58 9.78
C GLY A 31 -15.44 -5.76 8.67
N GLY A 32 -15.92 -6.41 7.60
CA GLY A 32 -16.74 -5.76 6.56
C GLY A 32 -16.07 -5.50 5.22
N ALA A 33 -14.85 -6.01 4.98
CA ALA A 33 -14.24 -5.92 3.65
C ALA A 33 -14.94 -6.80 2.61
N PHE A 34 -15.74 -7.77 3.03
CA PHE A 34 -16.48 -8.70 2.17
C PHE A 34 -17.95 -8.81 2.58
N SER A 35 -18.81 -9.18 1.64
CA SER A 35 -20.21 -9.50 1.93
C SER A 35 -20.35 -10.63 2.95
N GLY A 36 -21.32 -10.49 3.86
CA GLY A 36 -21.51 -11.43 4.98
C GLY A 36 -21.67 -12.90 4.58
N TYR A 37 -22.30 -13.17 3.43
CA TYR A 37 -22.52 -14.55 2.97
C TYR A 37 -21.23 -15.26 2.49
N LEU A 38 -20.17 -14.50 2.21
CA LEU A 38 -18.86 -15.02 1.83
C LEU A 38 -18.00 -15.37 3.05
N ILE A 39 -18.38 -14.92 4.26
CA ILE A 39 -17.60 -15.10 5.49
C ILE A 39 -18.00 -16.44 6.13
N ASN A 40 -17.05 -17.37 6.15
CA ASN A 40 -17.10 -18.65 6.85
C ASN A 40 -15.68 -19.04 7.30
N ASP A 41 -15.54 -20.15 8.04
CA ASP A 41 -14.24 -20.55 8.60
C ASP A 41 -13.15 -20.73 7.53
N ALA A 42 -13.50 -21.30 6.38
CA ALA A 42 -12.55 -21.55 5.30
C ALA A 42 -12.13 -20.25 4.60
N SER A 43 -13.09 -19.39 4.25
CA SER A 43 -12.80 -18.12 3.58
C SER A 43 -12.07 -17.14 4.51
N THR A 44 -12.39 -17.16 5.81
CA THR A 44 -11.69 -16.35 6.82
C THR A 44 -10.23 -16.76 6.92
N LYS A 45 -9.94 -18.05 7.00
CA LYS A 45 -8.56 -18.56 7.08
C LYS A 45 -7.76 -18.24 5.81
N VAL A 46 -8.32 -18.51 4.63
CA VAL A 46 -7.66 -18.19 3.36
C VAL A 46 -7.46 -16.69 3.20
N GLY A 47 -8.49 -15.89 3.47
CA GLY A 47 -8.43 -14.44 3.39
C GLY A 47 -7.38 -13.85 4.34
N THR A 48 -7.27 -14.37 5.56
CA THR A 48 -6.26 -13.94 6.54
C THR A 48 -4.85 -14.16 5.99
N TYR A 49 -4.54 -15.37 5.51
CA TYR A 49 -3.22 -15.65 4.93
C TYR A 49 -2.89 -14.81 3.69
N MET A 50 -3.90 -14.48 2.86
CA MET A 50 -3.70 -13.58 1.73
C MET A 50 -3.35 -12.16 2.20
N HIS A 51 -4.02 -11.64 3.23
CA HIS A 51 -3.70 -10.31 3.79
C HIS A 51 -2.33 -10.29 4.47
N GLU A 52 -1.96 -11.34 5.19
CA GLU A 52 -0.62 -11.50 5.77
C GLU A 52 0.47 -11.51 4.70
N ALA A 53 0.23 -12.22 3.58
CA ALA A 53 1.16 -12.23 2.45
C ALA A 53 1.30 -10.83 1.83
N VAL A 54 0.20 -10.13 1.57
CA VAL A 54 0.21 -8.75 1.05
C VAL A 54 0.92 -7.79 2.02
N ALA A 55 0.66 -7.93 3.32
CA ALA A 55 1.32 -7.16 4.36
C ALA A 55 2.85 -7.37 4.33
N SER A 56 3.30 -8.61 4.19
CA SER A 56 4.74 -8.92 4.11
C SER A 56 5.42 -8.24 2.91
N PHE A 57 4.75 -8.23 1.74
CA PHE A 57 5.23 -7.53 0.55
C PHE A 57 5.28 -6.01 0.77
N MET A 58 4.28 -5.45 1.45
CA MET A 58 4.24 -4.01 1.72
C MET A 58 5.33 -3.57 2.70
N ILE A 59 5.62 -4.38 3.73
CA ILE A 59 6.75 -4.15 4.63
C ILE A 59 8.07 -4.22 3.84
N ALA A 60 8.25 -5.26 3.03
CA ALA A 60 9.45 -5.41 2.21
C ALA A 60 9.66 -4.21 1.27
N PHE A 61 8.58 -3.77 0.61
CA PHE A 61 8.60 -2.58 -0.25
C PHE A 61 8.98 -1.31 0.52
N GLY A 62 8.44 -1.14 1.73
CA GLY A 62 8.81 -0.03 2.59
C GLY A 62 10.28 -0.07 3.03
N CYS A 63 10.82 -1.25 3.34
CA CYS A 63 12.24 -1.45 3.61
C CYS A 63 13.10 -1.07 2.41
N VAL A 64 12.73 -1.48 1.19
CA VAL A 64 13.44 -1.10 -0.04
C VAL A 64 13.48 0.42 -0.20
N ALA A 65 12.37 1.12 0.03
CA ALA A 65 12.32 2.58 -0.05
C ALA A 65 13.24 3.25 1.00
N ILE A 66 13.22 2.77 2.25
CA ILE A 66 14.11 3.28 3.31
C ILE A 66 15.58 3.02 2.99
N LEU A 67 15.93 1.80 2.58
CA LEU A 67 17.32 1.43 2.32
C LEU A 67 17.87 2.09 1.05
N SER A 68 16.99 2.53 0.16
CA SER A 68 17.35 3.28 -1.05
C SER A 68 17.33 4.81 -0.84
N ARG A 69 17.09 5.29 0.40
CA ARG A 69 16.95 6.74 0.63
C ARG A 69 18.26 7.51 0.46
N ASP A 70 19.43 6.87 0.58
CA ASP A 70 20.73 7.56 0.52
C ASP A 70 21.28 7.66 -0.92
N MET A 71 20.43 7.42 -1.92
CA MET A 71 20.76 7.59 -3.33
C MET A 71 20.95 9.07 -3.72
N GLU A 72 21.74 9.29 -4.77
CA GLU A 72 21.81 10.58 -5.46
C GLU A 72 20.42 11.05 -5.93
N ASP A 73 20.19 12.37 -5.91
CA ASP A 73 18.90 12.99 -6.22
C ASP A 73 18.27 12.48 -7.52
N THR A 74 19.04 12.39 -8.61
CA THR A 74 18.54 11.93 -9.91
C THR A 74 18.00 10.50 -9.84
N SER A 75 18.71 9.62 -9.12
CA SER A 75 18.33 8.22 -8.97
C SER A 75 17.16 8.08 -7.99
N ALA A 76 17.15 8.84 -6.89
CA ALA A 76 16.04 8.90 -5.94
C ALA A 76 14.75 9.39 -6.60
N LYS A 77 14.81 10.42 -7.46
CA LYS A 77 13.65 10.91 -8.24
C LYS A 77 13.11 9.86 -9.21
N LYS A 78 13.99 9.08 -9.87
CA LYS A 78 13.58 7.95 -10.73
C LYS A 78 12.88 6.86 -9.92
N LEU A 79 13.41 6.50 -8.76
CA LEU A 79 12.78 5.54 -7.86
C LEU A 79 11.41 6.04 -7.38
N LEU A 80 11.30 7.30 -6.96
CA LEU A 80 10.02 7.91 -6.59
C LEU A 80 9.00 7.88 -7.73
N PHE A 81 9.43 8.16 -8.96
CA PHE A 81 8.56 8.03 -10.12
C PHE A 81 8.06 6.59 -10.30
N ALA A 82 8.96 5.60 -10.20
CA ALA A 82 8.59 4.18 -10.31
C ALA A 82 7.63 3.75 -9.19
N ILE A 83 7.86 4.19 -7.95
CA ILE A 83 6.95 3.97 -6.81
C ILE A 83 5.58 4.60 -7.09
N GLY A 84 5.55 5.84 -7.61
CA GLY A 84 4.30 6.51 -7.98
C GLY A 84 3.52 5.73 -9.03
N VAL A 85 4.20 5.19 -10.06
CA VAL A 85 3.56 4.31 -11.07
C VAL A 85 3.02 3.03 -10.43
N ALA A 86 3.78 2.40 -9.53
CA ALA A 86 3.32 1.20 -8.82
C ALA A 86 2.06 1.48 -7.98
N TYR A 87 1.97 2.63 -7.32
CA TYR A 87 0.76 3.03 -6.61
C TYR A 87 -0.42 3.33 -7.53
N ILE A 88 -0.20 3.90 -8.72
CA ILE A 88 -1.29 4.07 -9.70
C ILE A 88 -1.83 2.70 -10.13
N ILE A 89 -0.98 1.70 -10.36
CA ILE A 89 -1.42 0.34 -10.68
C ILE A 89 -2.26 -0.24 -9.52
N ASN A 90 -1.82 -0.04 -8.28
CA ASN A 90 -2.56 -0.48 -7.10
C ASN A 90 -3.93 0.23 -6.98
N LEU A 91 -3.97 1.55 -7.16
CA LEU A 91 -5.19 2.35 -7.12
C LEU A 91 -6.16 2.00 -8.26
N ALA A 92 -5.64 1.67 -9.45
CA ALA A 92 -6.47 1.17 -10.54
C ALA A 92 -7.15 -0.16 -10.18
N SER A 93 -6.45 -1.05 -9.46
CA SER A 93 -7.05 -2.27 -8.91
C SER A 93 -8.15 -1.97 -7.89
N VAL A 94 -7.99 -0.94 -7.05
CA VAL A 94 -9.05 -0.50 -6.12
C VAL A 94 -10.31 -0.09 -6.86
N LEU A 95 -10.20 0.64 -7.99
CA LEU A 95 -11.37 1.02 -8.79
C LEU A 95 -12.16 -0.20 -9.29
N LEU A 96 -11.46 -1.26 -9.71
CA LEU A 96 -12.11 -2.52 -10.10
C LEU A 96 -12.85 -3.17 -8.93
N HIS A 97 -12.29 -3.10 -7.72
CA HIS A 97 -12.94 -3.63 -6.52
C HIS A 97 -14.13 -2.79 -6.04
N ILE A 98 -14.10 -1.45 -6.21
CA ILE A 98 -15.25 -0.60 -5.90
C ILE A 98 -16.45 -0.92 -6.81
N MET A 99 -16.19 -1.36 -8.04
CA MET A 99 -17.23 -1.81 -8.97
C MET A 99 -17.78 -3.21 -8.64
N ASN A 100 -17.13 -3.95 -7.74
CA ASN A 100 -17.55 -5.27 -7.31
C ASN A 100 -18.41 -5.15 -6.03
N PRO A 101 -19.70 -5.54 -6.05
CA PRO A 101 -20.56 -5.43 -4.87
C PRO A 101 -20.12 -6.31 -3.70
N GLU A 102 -19.25 -7.30 -3.94
CA GLU A 102 -18.81 -8.26 -2.93
C GLU A 102 -17.60 -7.81 -2.11
N VAL A 103 -16.95 -6.72 -2.50
CA VAL A 103 -15.71 -6.26 -1.88
C VAL A 103 -15.81 -4.78 -1.55
N HIS A 104 -15.46 -4.44 -0.32
CA HIS A 104 -15.41 -3.07 0.16
C HIS A 104 -13.95 -2.70 0.48
N PRO A 105 -13.26 -1.98 -0.41
CA PRO A 105 -11.88 -1.59 -0.16
C PRO A 105 -11.75 -0.71 1.09
N PRO A 106 -10.66 -0.86 1.87
CA PRO A 106 -10.43 -0.06 3.07
C PRO A 106 -10.13 1.39 2.70
N ILE A 107 -11.16 2.25 2.78
CA ILE A 107 -11.08 3.68 2.42
C ILE A 107 -9.88 4.40 3.05
N PRO A 108 -9.53 4.21 4.34
CA PRO A 108 -8.37 4.86 4.93
C PRO A 108 -7.05 4.52 4.21
N ALA A 109 -6.85 3.25 3.84
CA ALA A 109 -5.66 2.83 3.12
C ALA A 109 -5.62 3.43 1.71
N VAL A 110 -6.77 3.52 1.02
CA VAL A 110 -6.88 4.16 -0.30
C VAL A 110 -6.48 5.63 -0.24
N ILE A 111 -6.97 6.37 0.76
CA ILE A 111 -6.62 7.79 0.96
C ILE A 111 -5.12 7.96 1.21
N ILE A 112 -4.53 7.11 2.05
CA ILE A 112 -3.09 7.14 2.32
C ILE A 112 -2.31 6.88 1.03
N THR A 113 -2.65 5.83 0.27
CA THR A 113 -1.99 5.50 -0.99
C THR A 113 -2.11 6.62 -2.02
N LEU A 114 -3.28 7.28 -2.13
CA LEU A 114 -3.45 8.47 -2.97
C LEU A 114 -2.51 9.61 -2.57
N GLY A 115 -2.42 9.90 -1.28
CA GLY A 115 -1.51 10.91 -0.74
C GLY A 115 -0.04 10.60 -1.02
N LEU A 116 0.38 9.35 -0.81
CA LEU A 116 1.74 8.89 -1.12
C LEU A 116 2.05 8.97 -2.62
N THR A 117 1.08 8.63 -3.47
CA THR A 117 1.20 8.72 -4.93
C THR A 117 1.42 10.16 -5.37
N ALA A 118 0.62 11.10 -4.86
CA ALA A 118 0.76 12.51 -5.16
C ALA A 118 2.13 13.04 -4.70
N LEU A 119 2.56 12.68 -3.48
CA LEU A 119 3.85 13.07 -2.93
C LEU A 119 5.03 12.53 -3.76
N ALA A 120 4.95 11.26 -4.18
CA ALA A 120 5.96 10.60 -5.01
C ALA A 120 6.09 11.33 -6.37
N PHE A 121 4.98 11.57 -7.08
CA PHE A 121 5.04 12.26 -8.37
C PHE A 121 5.47 13.71 -8.27
N TYR A 122 4.93 14.46 -7.30
CA TYR A 122 5.29 15.85 -7.07
C TYR A 122 6.81 15.99 -6.86
N THR A 123 7.38 15.14 -6.01
CA THR A 123 8.81 15.20 -5.69
C THR A 123 9.70 14.64 -6.80
N SER A 124 9.21 13.66 -7.57
CA SER A 124 9.95 13.14 -8.73
C SER A 124 10.12 14.18 -9.85
N LYS A 125 9.20 15.14 -9.96
CA LYS A 125 9.18 16.19 -11.00
C LYS A 125 9.73 17.54 -10.53
N ALA A 126 9.75 17.81 -9.23
CA ALA A 126 10.34 19.04 -8.69
C ALA A 126 11.82 19.11 -9.08
N SER A 127 12.23 20.19 -9.76
CA SER A 127 13.61 20.43 -10.22
C SER A 127 14.56 20.57 -9.05
#